data_AF-A0A957BFY1-F1
#
_entry.id   AF-A0A957BFY1-F1
#
_cell.length_a   1.000
_cell.length_b   1.000
_cell.length_c   1.000
_cell.angle_alpha   90.00
_cell.angle_beta   90.00
_cell.angle_gamma   90.00
#
_symmetry.space_group_name_H-M   'P 1'
#
loop_
_entity.id
_entity.type
_entity.pdbx_description
1 polymer ?
#
loop_
_entity_poly.entity_id
_entity_poly.type
_entity_poly.pdbx_seq_one_letter_code
_entity_poly.pdbx_strand_id
1 'polypeptide(L)'
;QFDVDRAVSGLQLMLWGFFKKVVIADRLAIYVNAVYNDVGSYSGMPLIIATLFFAIQIYCDFSGYSDIAIGTARVMGFDLMENFRQPYFSRSVGEFWRRWHISLSSWFRDYVYIPLGGNRVSLSRHVVNVLIVFLLSGLWHGAAWTFVIWGGLHGLMVAVQTLFQRRGWHIFPRGWVGSFIAWLLTMTFVCVTLVFFRANSLDDAIYVFTHAAQPYGNDIMAPFSEGLLGAITEFWLSWALILLLFAVDGLLAKSSLSLLISRVKSVPRWALYYAVAAAVIFSGLYGTGAATFIYFQF
;
A
#
# COMPACT_ATOMS: atom_id res chain seq x y z
N GLN A 1 12.66 -11.36 -31.67
CA GLN A 1 13.39 -12.54 -31.14
C GLN A 1 12.92 -12.76 -29.71
N PHE A 2 12.65 -14.00 -29.31
CA PHE A 2 12.22 -14.30 -27.93
C PHE A 2 13.42 -14.21 -27.00
N ASP A 3 13.28 -13.43 -25.91
CA ASP A 3 14.30 -13.27 -24.89
C ASP A 3 13.91 -14.10 -23.65
N VAL A 4 14.65 -15.17 -23.41
CA VAL A 4 14.38 -16.13 -22.32
C VAL A 4 14.58 -15.48 -20.96
N ASP A 5 15.63 -14.68 -20.78
CA ASP A 5 15.94 -14.05 -19.49
C ASP A 5 14.86 -13.02 -19.14
N ARG A 6 14.40 -12.27 -20.14
CA ARG A 6 13.26 -11.38 -20.01
C ARG A 6 11.99 -12.13 -19.59
N ALA A 7 11.66 -13.23 -20.27
CA ALA A 7 10.49 -14.03 -19.95
C ALA A 7 10.55 -14.62 -18.53
N VAL A 8 11.70 -15.18 -18.13
CA VAL A 8 11.93 -15.69 -16.76
C VAL A 8 11.76 -14.59 -15.72
N SER A 9 12.32 -13.40 -15.96
CA SER A 9 12.15 -12.26 -15.04
C SER A 9 10.70 -11.79 -14.92
N GLY A 10 9.93 -11.87 -16.01
CA GLY A 10 8.51 -11.57 -16.03
C GLY A 10 7.69 -12.58 -15.22
N LEU A 11 7.94 -13.87 -15.41
CA LEU A 11 7.28 -14.94 -14.66
C LEU A 11 7.59 -14.90 -13.16
N GLN A 12 8.83 -14.60 -12.78
CA GLN A 12 9.21 -14.39 -11.37
C GLN A 12 8.44 -13.23 -10.74
N LEU A 13 8.30 -12.12 -11.49
CA LEU A 13 7.55 -10.95 -11.02
C LEU A 13 6.05 -11.26 -10.89
N MET A 14 5.46 -12.00 -11.84
CA MET A 14 4.08 -12.47 -11.75
C MET A 14 3.88 -13.35 -10.52
N LEU A 15 4.76 -14.33 -10.27
CA LEU A 15 4.67 -15.22 -9.11
C LEU A 15 4.72 -14.45 -7.79
N TRP A 16 5.59 -13.44 -7.69
CA TRP A 16 5.62 -12.55 -6.53
C TRP A 16 4.35 -11.69 -6.41
N GLY A 17 3.83 -11.18 -7.53
CA GLY A 17 2.58 -10.43 -7.56
C GLY A 17 1.38 -11.26 -7.08
N PHE A 18 1.27 -12.51 -7.55
CA PHE A 18 0.26 -13.46 -7.07
C PHE A 18 0.41 -13.76 -5.59
N PHE A 19 1.64 -13.95 -5.09
CA PHE A 19 1.88 -14.16 -3.66
C PHE A 19 1.40 -12.96 -2.83
N LYS A 20 1.76 -11.73 -3.20
CA LYS A 20 1.29 -10.52 -2.49
C LYS A 20 -0.23 -10.43 -2.48
N LYS A 21 -0.90 -10.65 -3.62
CA LYS A 21 -2.36 -10.59 -3.73
C LYS A 21 -3.03 -11.70 -2.91
N VAL A 22 -2.78 -12.95 -3.28
CA VAL A 22 -3.55 -14.11 -2.82
C VAL A 22 -3.15 -14.53 -1.41
N VAL A 23 -1.87 -14.49 -1.08
CA VAL A 23 -1.35 -15.00 0.19
C VAL A 23 -1.35 -13.92 1.27
N ILE A 24 -1.11 -12.65 0.91
CA ILE A 24 -1.04 -11.56 1.90
C ILE A 24 -2.33 -10.74 1.90
N ALA A 25 -2.65 -10.07 0.79
CA ALA A 25 -3.74 -9.11 0.75
C ALA A 25 -5.10 -9.75 1.04
N ASP A 26 -5.45 -10.85 0.38
CA ASP A 26 -6.76 -11.50 0.54
C ASP A 26 -6.96 -12.05 1.96
N ARG A 27 -5.88 -12.48 2.62
CA ARG A 27 -5.94 -12.89 4.03
C ARG A 27 -6.15 -11.71 4.97
N LEU A 28 -5.42 -10.61 4.77
CA LEU A 28 -5.63 -9.39 5.57
C LEU A 28 -7.03 -8.81 5.34
N ALA A 29 -7.59 -8.99 4.14
CA ALA A 29 -8.94 -8.56 3.79
C ALA A 29 -10.02 -9.18 4.68
N ILE A 30 -9.83 -10.41 5.18
CA ILE A 30 -10.80 -11.07 6.09
C ILE A 30 -11.03 -10.17 7.31
N TYR A 31 -9.95 -9.76 7.98
CA TYR A 31 -10.01 -8.89 9.15
C TYR A 31 -10.52 -7.49 8.80
N VAL A 32 -9.97 -6.91 7.73
CA VAL A 32 -10.28 -5.54 7.35
C VAL A 32 -11.76 -5.41 7.00
N ASN A 33 -12.31 -6.36 6.25
CA ASN A 33 -13.71 -6.35 5.86
C ASN A 33 -14.63 -6.63 7.04
N ALA A 34 -14.28 -7.57 7.92
CA ALA A 34 -15.05 -7.83 9.14
C ALA A 34 -15.19 -6.56 10.00
N VAL A 35 -14.12 -5.78 10.14
CA VAL A 35 -14.14 -4.55 10.96
C VAL A 35 -14.78 -3.37 10.22
N TYR A 36 -14.33 -3.05 9.01
CA TYR A 36 -14.77 -1.84 8.32
C TYR A 36 -16.18 -1.93 7.74
N ASN A 37 -16.74 -3.13 7.55
CA ASN A 37 -18.12 -3.27 7.09
C ASN A 37 -19.13 -3.26 8.26
N ASP A 38 -18.66 -3.32 9.51
CA ASP A 38 -19.50 -3.24 10.71
C ASP A 38 -18.76 -2.54 11.86
N VAL A 39 -18.30 -1.31 11.62
CA VAL A 39 -17.44 -0.58 12.58
C VAL A 39 -18.10 -0.40 13.95
N GLY A 40 -19.43 -0.31 14.02
CA GLY A 40 -20.19 -0.10 15.25
C GLY A 40 -20.11 -1.28 16.23
N SER A 41 -19.77 -2.47 15.75
CA SER A 41 -19.59 -3.68 16.57
C SER A 41 -18.19 -3.79 17.19
N TYR A 42 -17.25 -2.90 16.84
CA TYR A 42 -15.86 -2.94 17.28
C TYR A 42 -15.41 -1.65 17.95
N SER A 43 -14.68 -1.75 19.05
CA SER A 43 -14.01 -0.65 19.73
C SER A 43 -12.60 -1.04 20.17
N GLY A 44 -11.73 -0.05 20.36
CA GLY A 44 -10.35 -0.24 20.80
C GLY A 44 -9.41 -0.78 19.71
N MET A 45 -8.53 -1.70 20.11
CA MET A 45 -7.43 -2.21 19.28
C MET A 45 -7.82 -2.84 17.92
N PRO A 46 -8.97 -3.55 17.77
CA PRO A 46 -9.38 -4.07 16.46
C PRO A 46 -9.47 -3.00 15.37
N LEU A 47 -9.93 -1.79 15.69
CA LEU A 47 -10.01 -0.67 14.73
C LEU A 47 -8.61 -0.22 14.27
N ILE A 48 -7.65 -0.18 15.19
CA ILE A 48 -6.25 0.16 14.89
C ILE A 48 -5.62 -0.93 14.03
N ILE A 49 -5.79 -2.20 14.41
CA ILE A 49 -5.23 -3.34 13.68
C ILE A 49 -5.84 -3.42 12.28
N ALA A 50 -7.15 -3.22 12.13
CA ALA A 50 -7.81 -3.18 10.83
C ALA A 50 -7.22 -2.08 9.94
N THR A 51 -6.90 -0.91 10.49
CA THR A 51 -6.27 0.18 9.73
C THR A 51 -4.85 -0.18 9.29
N LEU A 52 -4.06 -0.80 10.17
CA LEU A 52 -2.70 -1.27 9.84
C LEU A 52 -2.73 -2.38 8.80
N PHE A 53 -3.65 -3.34 8.94
CA PHE A 53 -3.86 -4.41 7.97
C PHE A 53 -4.36 -3.87 6.65
N PHE A 54 -5.24 -2.88 6.65
CA PHE A 54 -5.69 -2.24 5.42
C PHE A 54 -4.54 -1.57 4.68
N ALA A 55 -3.61 -0.90 5.38
CA ALA A 55 -2.41 -0.35 4.76
C ALA A 55 -1.60 -1.45 4.04
N ILE A 56 -1.33 -2.57 4.69
CA ILE A 56 -0.60 -3.65 4.01
C ILE A 56 -1.43 -4.30 2.90
N GLN A 57 -2.73 -4.47 3.11
CA GLN A 57 -3.67 -5.04 2.14
C GLN A 57 -3.68 -4.22 0.85
N ILE A 58 -3.93 -2.91 0.92
CA ILE A 58 -4.00 -2.05 -0.28
C ILE A 58 -2.66 -2.00 -1.01
N TYR A 59 -1.54 -2.01 -0.28
CA TYR A 59 -0.22 -2.10 -0.88
C TYR A 59 -0.02 -3.42 -1.62
N CYS A 60 -0.24 -4.55 -0.96
CA CYS A 60 -0.03 -5.88 -1.53
C CYS A 60 -0.99 -6.19 -2.69
N ASP A 61 -2.24 -5.79 -2.58
CA ASP A 61 -3.25 -5.94 -3.62
C ASP A 61 -2.84 -5.19 -4.88
N PHE A 62 -2.51 -3.90 -4.74
CA PHE A 62 -2.25 -3.06 -5.90
C PHE A 62 -0.84 -3.25 -6.48
N SER A 63 0.16 -3.40 -5.61
CA SER A 63 1.51 -3.75 -6.01
C SER A 63 1.55 -5.17 -6.60
N GLY A 64 0.73 -6.10 -6.11
CA GLY A 64 0.60 -7.44 -6.67
C GLY A 64 0.02 -7.43 -8.08
N TYR A 65 -1.10 -6.71 -8.26
CA TYR A 65 -1.70 -6.48 -9.57
C TYR A 65 -0.71 -5.84 -10.56
N SER A 66 -0.02 -4.78 -10.13
CA SER A 66 0.95 -4.07 -10.97
C SER A 66 2.11 -4.97 -11.38
N ASP A 67 2.63 -5.80 -10.47
CA ASP A 67 3.70 -6.76 -10.75
C ASP A 67 3.27 -7.83 -11.75
N ILE A 68 2.03 -8.33 -11.65
CA ILE A 68 1.47 -9.28 -12.63
C ILE A 68 1.37 -8.62 -14.01
N ALA A 69 0.88 -7.38 -14.09
CA ALA A 69 0.77 -6.64 -15.34
C ALA A 69 2.13 -6.37 -15.99
N ILE A 70 3.11 -5.88 -15.21
CA ILE A 70 4.48 -5.64 -15.68
C ILE A 70 5.14 -6.96 -16.10
N GLY A 71 4.98 -8.03 -15.33
CA GLY A 71 5.54 -9.33 -15.66
C GLY A 71 4.96 -9.92 -16.93
N THR A 72 3.64 -9.80 -17.13
CA THR A 72 2.97 -10.20 -18.37
C THR A 72 3.49 -9.42 -19.57
N ALA A 73 3.59 -8.08 -19.45
CA ALA A 73 4.15 -7.23 -20.49
C ALA A 73 5.60 -7.60 -20.83
N ARG A 74 6.43 -7.91 -19.82
CA ARG A 74 7.82 -8.35 -20.03
C ARG A 74 7.88 -9.65 -20.84
N VAL A 75 7.05 -10.65 -20.52
CA VAL A 75 6.96 -11.90 -21.29
C VAL A 75 6.55 -11.63 -22.75
N MET A 76 5.68 -10.65 -22.99
CA MET A 76 5.24 -10.22 -24.32
C MET A 76 6.23 -9.32 -25.07
N GLY A 77 7.37 -8.94 -24.46
CA GLY A 77 8.38 -8.10 -25.10
C GLY A 77 8.20 -6.59 -24.88
N PHE A 78 7.32 -6.17 -23.96
CA PHE A 78 7.09 -4.75 -23.61
C PHE A 78 7.63 -4.40 -22.22
N ASP A 79 8.14 -3.19 -22.05
CA ASP A 79 8.61 -2.66 -20.77
C ASP A 79 7.61 -1.63 -20.24
N LEU A 80 6.88 -2.01 -19.19
CA LEU A 80 6.00 -1.12 -18.47
C LEU A 80 6.73 -0.45 -17.30
N MET A 81 6.28 0.75 -16.94
CA MET A 81 6.81 1.47 -15.79
C MET A 81 6.44 0.78 -14.47
N GLU A 82 7.35 0.86 -13.49
CA GLU A 82 7.08 0.40 -12.13
C GLU A 82 6.04 1.30 -11.47
N ASN A 83 5.14 0.70 -10.69
CA ASN A 83 4.11 1.45 -9.99
C ASN A 83 4.41 1.68 -8.50
N PHE A 84 5.23 0.81 -7.90
CA PHE A 84 5.57 0.85 -6.48
C PHE A 84 7.07 0.64 -6.26
N ARG A 85 7.64 1.37 -5.30
CA ARG A 85 9.04 1.25 -4.89
C ARG A 85 9.20 1.35 -3.39
N GLN A 86 8.84 0.29 -2.66
CA GLN A 86 8.88 0.20 -1.19
C GLN A 86 8.41 1.51 -0.50
N PRO A 87 7.15 1.91 -0.71
CA PRO A 87 6.62 3.18 -0.22
C PRO A 87 6.63 3.29 1.30
N TYR A 88 6.52 2.18 2.02
CA TYR A 88 6.54 2.15 3.49
C TYR A 88 7.91 2.32 4.13
N PHE A 89 8.99 2.49 3.34
CA PHE A 89 10.27 2.97 3.85
C PHE A 89 10.47 4.49 3.70
N SER A 90 9.43 5.22 3.32
CA SER A 90 9.48 6.67 3.14
C SER A 90 9.58 7.42 4.47
N ARG A 91 10.36 8.50 4.47
CA ARG A 91 10.56 9.39 5.63
C ARG A 91 9.87 10.73 5.49
N SER A 92 9.10 10.90 4.41
CA SER A 92 8.23 12.06 4.19
C SER A 92 7.06 11.66 3.29
N VAL A 93 5.96 12.39 3.40
CA VAL A 93 4.76 12.18 2.55
C VAL A 93 5.08 12.44 1.07
N GLY A 94 5.91 13.45 0.76
CA GLY A 94 6.38 13.64 -0.61
C GLY A 94 7.23 12.48 -1.13
N GLU A 95 8.02 11.82 -0.28
CA GLU A 95 8.75 10.60 -0.67
C GLU A 95 7.81 9.41 -0.87
N PHE A 96 6.80 9.26 -0.02
CA PHE A 96 5.77 8.24 -0.16
C PHE A 96 5.11 8.30 -1.54
N TRP A 97 4.65 9.47 -1.97
CA TRP A 97 4.02 9.66 -3.28
C TRP A 97 4.96 9.49 -4.48
N ARG A 98 6.28 9.64 -4.30
CA ARG A 98 7.26 9.29 -5.35
C ARG A 98 7.46 7.77 -5.49
N ARG A 99 6.99 6.99 -4.52
CA ARG A 99 7.16 5.54 -4.43
C ARG A 99 5.83 4.77 -4.50
N TRP A 100 4.71 5.48 -4.44
CA TRP A 100 3.34 4.95 -4.43
C TRP A 100 2.62 5.37 -5.71
N HIS A 101 2.02 4.40 -6.41
CA HIS A 101 1.24 4.61 -7.62
C HIS A 101 1.93 5.57 -8.62
N ILE A 102 3.19 5.25 -8.96
CA ILE A 102 4.10 6.12 -9.72
C ILE A 102 3.52 6.46 -11.10
N SER A 103 2.80 5.53 -11.75
CA SER A 103 2.17 5.79 -13.05
C SER A 103 1.09 6.87 -12.96
N LEU A 104 0.16 6.76 -12.00
CA LEU A 104 -0.88 7.75 -11.75
C LEU A 104 -0.28 9.10 -11.31
N SER A 105 0.69 9.07 -10.39
CA SER A 105 1.38 10.28 -9.94
C SER A 105 2.09 11.00 -11.09
N SER A 106 2.67 10.25 -12.03
CA SER A 106 3.28 10.82 -13.25
C SER A 106 2.23 11.39 -14.19
N TRP A 107 1.09 10.71 -14.35
CA TRP A 107 -0.01 11.22 -15.17
C TRP A 107 -0.56 12.54 -14.63
N PHE A 108 -0.87 12.63 -13.33
CA PHE A 108 -1.30 13.89 -12.72
C PHE A 108 -0.23 14.99 -12.82
N ARG A 109 1.05 14.63 -12.68
CA ARG A 109 2.15 15.58 -12.88
C ARG A 109 2.12 16.15 -14.29
N ASP A 110 2.04 15.30 -15.30
CA ASP A 110 2.24 15.68 -16.69
C ASP A 110 1.00 16.34 -17.31
N TYR A 111 -0.20 15.91 -16.91
CA TYR A 111 -1.46 16.36 -17.51
C TYR A 111 -2.27 17.34 -16.66
N VAL A 112 -1.92 17.54 -15.38
CA VAL A 112 -2.61 18.50 -14.51
C VAL A 112 -1.61 19.51 -13.94
N TYR A 113 -0.59 19.04 -13.25
CA TYR A 113 0.33 19.90 -12.51
C TYR A 113 1.19 20.80 -13.40
N ILE A 114 1.82 20.24 -14.45
CA ILE A 114 2.65 21.00 -15.39
C ILE A 114 1.82 22.04 -16.17
N PRO A 115 0.63 21.70 -16.72
CA PRO A 115 -0.26 22.68 -17.36
C PRO A 115 -0.67 23.84 -16.44
N LEU A 116 -0.78 23.62 -15.12
CA LEU A 116 -1.04 24.69 -14.14
C LEU A 116 0.18 25.58 -13.84
N GLY A 117 1.30 25.39 -14.55
CA GLY A 117 2.55 26.16 -14.41
C GLY A 117 3.66 25.44 -13.64
N GLY A 118 3.39 24.23 -13.12
CA GLY A 118 4.36 23.40 -12.44
C GLY A 118 5.15 24.13 -11.34
N ASN A 119 6.49 23.99 -11.37
CA ASN A 119 7.39 24.64 -10.40
C ASN A 119 7.76 26.09 -10.75
N ARG A 120 7.30 26.62 -11.90
CA ARG A 120 7.72 27.94 -12.43
C ARG A 120 6.82 29.10 -11.97
N VAL A 121 5.98 28.86 -10.97
CA VAL A 121 5.02 29.83 -10.44
C VAL A 121 5.41 30.31 -9.04
N SER A 122 4.73 31.35 -8.55
CA SER A 122 4.91 31.82 -7.17
C SER A 122 4.61 30.70 -6.16
N LEU A 123 5.17 30.80 -4.95
CA LEU A 123 4.99 29.79 -3.91
C LEU A 123 3.51 29.57 -3.56
N SER A 124 2.72 30.64 -3.49
CA SER A 124 1.27 30.54 -3.25
C SER A 124 0.56 29.76 -4.35
N ARG A 125 0.86 30.04 -5.62
CA ARG A 125 0.29 29.31 -6.75
C ARG A 125 0.75 27.85 -6.77
N HIS A 126 2.01 27.58 -6.45
CA HIS A 126 2.53 26.21 -6.34
C HIS A 126 1.76 25.39 -5.29
N VAL A 127 1.51 25.96 -4.11
CA VAL A 127 0.71 25.33 -3.05
C VAL A 127 -0.71 25.04 -3.53
N VAL A 128 -1.36 26.00 -4.20
CA VAL A 128 -2.71 25.81 -4.77
C VAL A 128 -2.71 24.70 -5.83
N ASN A 129 -1.71 24.66 -6.71
CA ASN A 129 -1.60 23.62 -7.74
C ASN A 129 -1.45 22.22 -7.13
N VAL A 130 -0.66 22.08 -6.06
CA VAL A 130 -0.51 20.82 -5.33
C VAL A 130 -1.84 20.39 -4.72
N LEU A 131 -2.58 21.32 -4.08
CA LEU A 131 -3.90 21.02 -3.53
C LEU A 131 -4.90 20.59 -4.61
N ILE A 132 -4.93 21.29 -5.75
CA ILE A 132 -5.78 20.92 -6.89
C ILE A 132 -5.48 19.49 -7.36
N VAL A 133 -4.20 19.16 -7.56
CA VAL A 133 -3.80 17.82 -8.02
C VAL A 133 -4.26 16.74 -7.06
N PHE A 134 -4.06 16.93 -5.75
CA PHE A 134 -4.45 15.93 -4.76
C PHE A 134 -5.97 15.83 -4.56
N LEU A 135 -6.70 16.94 -4.64
CA LEU A 135 -8.18 16.92 -4.60
C LEU A 135 -8.75 16.21 -5.83
N LEU A 136 -8.21 16.48 -7.02
CA LEU A 136 -8.59 15.77 -8.25
C LEU A 136 -8.20 14.29 -8.18
N SER A 137 -7.08 13.96 -7.56
CA SER A 137 -6.70 12.56 -7.30
C SER A 137 -7.67 11.87 -6.35
N GLY A 138 -8.16 12.55 -5.31
CA GLY A 138 -9.21 12.03 -4.44
C GLY A 138 -10.51 11.80 -5.21
N LEU A 139 -10.96 12.80 -5.97
CA LEU A 139 -12.17 12.68 -6.81
C LEU A 139 -12.07 11.60 -7.88
N TRP A 140 -10.86 11.32 -8.38
CA TRP A 140 -10.62 10.21 -9.31
C TRP A 140 -10.87 8.84 -8.68
N HIS A 141 -10.68 8.71 -7.35
CA HIS A 141 -11.00 7.49 -6.63
C HIS A 141 -12.50 7.36 -6.32
N GLY A 142 -13.22 8.46 -6.12
CA GLY A 142 -14.67 8.42 -5.94
C GLY A 142 -15.26 9.77 -5.55
N ALA A 143 -16.58 9.90 -5.68
CA ALA A 143 -17.31 11.14 -5.40
C ALA A 143 -17.65 11.36 -3.90
N ALA A 144 -17.37 10.38 -3.03
CA ALA A 144 -17.64 10.48 -1.61
C ALA A 144 -16.71 11.51 -0.93
N TRP A 145 -17.24 12.19 0.10
CA TRP A 145 -16.47 13.18 0.89
C TRP A 145 -15.23 12.59 1.54
N THR A 146 -15.24 11.30 1.85
CA THR A 146 -14.09 10.56 2.38
C THR A 146 -12.87 10.66 1.47
N PHE A 147 -13.03 10.53 0.15
CA PHE A 147 -11.93 10.67 -0.81
C PHE A 147 -11.47 12.12 -0.99
N VAL A 148 -12.38 13.08 -0.92
CA VAL A 148 -12.04 14.52 -0.96
C VAL A 148 -11.19 14.90 0.26
N ILE A 149 -11.58 14.44 1.45
CA ILE A 149 -10.83 14.66 2.69
C ILE A 149 -9.47 13.97 2.61
N TRP A 150 -9.42 12.71 2.17
CA TRP A 150 -8.18 11.96 1.97
C TRP A 150 -7.20 12.71 1.04
N GLY A 151 -7.68 13.13 -0.14
CA GLY A 151 -6.89 13.90 -1.10
C GLY A 151 -6.43 15.23 -0.51
N GLY A 152 -7.35 15.99 0.09
CA GLY A 152 -7.07 17.27 0.73
C GLY A 152 -6.00 17.19 1.82
N LEU A 153 -6.04 16.16 2.68
CA LEU A 153 -5.05 15.94 3.73
C LEU A 153 -3.65 15.67 3.14
N HIS A 154 -3.55 14.80 2.13
CA HIS A 154 -2.28 14.55 1.44
C HIS A 154 -1.73 15.82 0.76
N GLY A 155 -2.60 16.56 0.06
CA GLY A 155 -2.22 17.82 -0.59
C GLY A 155 -1.72 18.86 0.40
N LEU A 156 -2.41 19.02 1.53
CA LEU A 156 -2.01 19.93 2.60
C LEU A 156 -0.64 19.54 3.18
N MET A 157 -0.43 18.27 3.46
CA MET A 157 0.83 17.79 4.03
C MET A 157 2.01 17.95 3.07
N VAL A 158 1.82 17.74 1.77
CA VAL A 158 2.86 18.00 0.75
C VAL A 158 3.12 19.51 0.60
N ALA A 159 2.09 20.35 0.65
CA ALA A 159 2.24 21.80 0.64
C ALA A 159 3.03 22.30 1.86
N VAL A 160 2.70 21.83 3.07
CA VAL A 160 3.43 22.15 4.30
C VAL A 160 4.90 21.73 4.21
N GLN A 161 5.19 20.52 3.74
CA GLN A 161 6.56 20.05 3.52
C GLN A 161 7.32 20.95 2.54
N THR A 162 6.67 21.41 1.49
CA THR A 162 7.28 22.31 0.50
C THR A 162 7.64 23.67 1.12
N LEU A 163 6.73 24.23 1.93
CA LEU A 163 6.98 25.50 2.64
C LEU A 163 8.19 25.38 3.59
N PHE A 164 8.29 24.26 4.30
CA PHE A 164 9.38 24.02 5.26
C PHE A 164 10.71 23.84 4.54
N GLN A 165 10.72 23.07 3.44
CA GLN A 165 11.90 22.88 2.61
C GLN A 165 12.41 24.21 2.03
N ARG A 166 11.51 25.07 1.52
CA ARG A 166 11.92 26.39 0.97
C ARG A 166 12.45 27.35 2.03
N ARG A 167 12.03 27.21 3.29
CA ARG A 167 12.59 27.98 4.43
C ARG A 167 13.86 27.37 5.01
N GLY A 168 14.32 26.22 4.51
CA GLY A 168 15.47 25.50 5.07
C GLY A 168 15.20 24.92 6.45
N TRP A 169 13.94 24.75 6.84
CA TRP A 169 13.57 24.23 8.14
C TRP A 169 13.72 22.72 8.16
N HIS A 170 14.66 22.25 8.98
CA HIS A 170 14.82 20.83 9.28
C HIS A 170 14.10 20.52 10.60
N ILE A 171 12.94 19.86 10.50
CA ILE A 171 12.12 19.52 11.67
C ILE A 171 12.80 18.45 12.53
N PHE A 172 13.45 17.48 11.89
CA PHE A 172 13.97 16.30 12.56
C PHE A 172 15.48 16.39 12.81
N PRO A 173 15.96 15.86 13.95
CA PRO A 173 17.39 15.78 14.21
C PRO A 173 18.09 14.92 13.16
N ARG A 174 19.38 15.18 12.92
CA ARG A 174 20.19 14.35 12.02
C ARG A 174 20.43 12.96 12.63
N GLY A 175 20.70 11.98 11.78
CA GLY A 175 21.03 10.61 12.20
C GLY A 175 19.84 9.64 12.20
N TRP A 176 20.05 8.48 12.83
CA TRP A 176 19.09 7.37 12.78
C TRP A 176 17.81 7.66 13.57
N VAL A 177 17.91 8.35 14.72
CA VAL A 177 16.75 8.71 15.55
C VAL A 177 15.80 9.61 14.79
N GLY A 178 16.29 10.70 14.20
CA GLY A 178 15.43 11.59 13.41
C GLY A 178 14.88 10.94 12.14
N SER A 179 15.65 10.02 11.53
CA SER A 179 15.15 9.22 10.41
C SER A 179 14.00 8.30 10.82
N PHE A 180 14.09 7.69 12.00
CA PHE A 180 13.04 6.83 12.55
C PHE A 180 11.80 7.64 12.93
N ILE A 181 11.97 8.80 13.58
CA ILE A 181 10.84 9.70 13.90
C ILE A 181 10.14 10.17 12.63
N ALA A 182 10.90 10.58 11.61
CA ALA A 182 10.35 11.02 10.33
C ALA A 182 9.56 9.91 9.61
N TRP A 183 10.11 8.68 9.62
CA TRP A 183 9.41 7.50 9.13
C TRP A 183 8.13 7.23 9.92
N LEU A 184 8.20 7.21 11.25
CA LEU A 184 7.05 6.94 12.12
C LEU A 184 5.92 7.95 11.87
N LEU A 185 6.24 9.24 11.85
CA LEU A 185 5.25 10.29 11.58
C LEU A 185 4.66 10.19 10.17
N THR A 186 5.47 9.83 9.17
CA THR A 186 4.99 9.62 7.80
C THR A 186 4.03 8.43 7.74
N MET A 187 4.38 7.31 8.35
CA MET A 187 3.54 6.11 8.35
C MET A 187 2.26 6.31 9.17
N THR A 188 2.34 6.95 10.34
CA THR A 188 1.16 7.32 11.12
C THR A 188 0.23 8.23 10.33
N PHE A 189 0.76 9.24 9.65
CA PHE A 189 -0.04 10.11 8.79
C PHE A 189 -0.72 9.32 7.66
N VAL A 190 0.02 8.44 6.96
CA VAL A 190 -0.55 7.58 5.91
C VAL A 190 -1.67 6.70 6.47
N CYS A 191 -1.46 6.02 7.59
CA CYS A 191 -2.48 5.17 8.23
C CYS A 191 -3.72 5.98 8.64
N VAL A 192 -3.55 7.17 9.24
CA VAL A 192 -4.66 8.06 9.59
C VAL A 192 -5.46 8.45 8.35
N THR A 193 -4.79 8.83 7.26
CA THR A 193 -5.49 9.17 6.01
C THR A 193 -6.20 7.95 5.41
N LEU A 194 -5.63 6.75 5.54
CA LEU A 194 -6.24 5.52 5.02
C LEU A 194 -7.56 5.15 5.69
N VAL A 195 -7.83 5.63 6.92
CA VAL A 195 -9.16 5.48 7.55
C VAL A 195 -10.24 6.10 6.66
N PHE A 196 -10.01 7.33 6.17
CA PHE A 196 -10.95 7.96 5.24
C PHE A 196 -11.03 7.18 3.93
N PHE A 197 -9.90 6.67 3.43
CA PHE A 197 -9.90 5.91 2.18
C PHE A 197 -10.67 4.58 2.26
N ARG A 198 -10.70 3.93 3.44
CA ARG A 198 -11.37 2.63 3.63
C ARG A 198 -12.80 2.73 4.12
N ALA A 199 -13.13 3.74 4.92
CA ALA A 199 -14.44 3.87 5.55
C ALA A 199 -15.56 3.96 4.51
N ASN A 200 -16.70 3.29 4.76
CA ASN A 200 -17.83 3.32 3.83
C ASN A 200 -18.59 4.65 3.89
N SER A 201 -18.45 5.37 5.02
CA SER A 201 -19.06 6.67 5.24
C SER A 201 -18.13 7.60 6.04
N LEU A 202 -18.47 8.90 6.09
CA LEU A 202 -17.76 9.83 6.97
C LEU A 202 -18.00 9.52 8.44
N ASP A 203 -19.21 9.04 8.78
CA ASP A 203 -19.56 8.66 10.14
C ASP A 203 -18.74 7.45 10.60
N ASP A 204 -18.50 6.47 9.73
CA ASP A 204 -17.63 5.32 10.02
C ASP A 204 -16.20 5.78 10.29
N ALA A 205 -15.66 6.71 9.48
CA ALA A 205 -14.32 7.26 9.68
C ALA A 205 -14.21 7.97 11.04
N ILE A 206 -15.20 8.80 11.39
CA ILE A 206 -15.26 9.50 12.69
C ILE A 206 -15.39 8.48 13.84
N TYR A 207 -16.19 7.44 13.66
CA TYR A 207 -16.35 6.37 14.63
C TYR A 207 -15.00 5.70 14.92
N VAL A 208 -14.25 5.32 13.88
CA VAL A 208 -12.91 4.75 14.02
C VAL A 208 -12.01 5.65 14.87
N PHE A 209 -11.94 6.96 14.57
CA PHE A 209 -11.08 7.88 15.34
C PHE A 209 -11.50 8.06 16.80
N THR A 210 -12.80 8.03 17.08
CA THR A 210 -13.34 8.25 18.43
C THR A 210 -13.31 7.00 19.30
N HIS A 211 -13.36 5.81 18.70
CA HIS A 211 -13.46 4.54 19.42
C HIS A 211 -12.18 3.70 19.41
N ALA A 212 -11.19 4.00 18.57
CA ALA A 212 -9.93 3.24 18.48
C ALA A 212 -9.08 3.29 19.76
N ALA A 213 -9.15 4.36 20.55
CA ALA A 213 -8.34 4.54 21.76
C ALA A 213 -9.05 4.08 23.05
N GLN A 214 -10.17 3.36 22.96
CA GLN A 214 -10.89 2.88 24.14
C GLN A 214 -10.11 1.76 24.85
N PRO A 215 -9.97 1.83 26.20
CA PRO A 215 -9.13 0.90 26.97
C PRO A 215 -9.73 -0.50 27.10
N TYR A 216 -11.05 -0.65 27.00
CA TYR A 216 -11.75 -1.93 27.03
C TYR A 216 -12.39 -2.17 25.66
N GLY A 217 -11.58 -2.63 24.71
CA GLY A 217 -12.02 -2.97 23.36
C GLY A 217 -12.45 -4.43 23.22
N ASN A 218 -12.95 -4.78 22.04
CA ASN A 218 -13.25 -6.17 21.69
C ASN A 218 -11.96 -7.01 21.61
N ASP A 219 -12.13 -8.35 21.62
CA ASP A 219 -11.04 -9.28 21.33
C ASP A 219 -10.41 -8.98 19.96
N ILE A 220 -9.10 -8.77 19.96
CA ILE A 220 -8.32 -8.45 18.76
C ILE A 220 -8.32 -9.56 17.72
N MET A 221 -8.65 -10.79 18.09
CA MET A 221 -8.68 -11.95 17.18
C MET A 221 -10.10 -12.23 16.65
N ALA A 222 -11.14 -11.70 17.30
CA ALA A 222 -12.53 -11.95 16.92
C ALA A 222 -12.86 -11.65 15.44
N PRO A 223 -12.28 -10.63 14.77
CA PRO A 223 -12.56 -10.38 13.35
C PRO A 223 -12.05 -11.48 12.40
N PHE A 224 -11.21 -12.41 12.86
CA PHE A 224 -10.82 -13.61 12.11
C PHE A 224 -11.66 -14.85 12.45
N SER A 225 -12.79 -14.71 13.15
CA SER A 225 -13.65 -15.85 13.53
C SER A 225 -14.11 -16.67 12.33
N GLU A 226 -14.34 -16.03 11.18
CA GLU A 226 -14.73 -16.68 9.92
C GLU A 226 -13.53 -17.16 9.07
N GLY A 227 -12.30 -16.98 9.57
CA GLY A 227 -11.08 -17.40 8.88
C GLY A 227 -10.94 -18.92 8.81
N LEU A 228 -10.49 -19.43 7.66
CA LEU A 228 -10.42 -20.87 7.37
C LEU A 228 -9.53 -21.64 8.36
N LEU A 229 -8.42 -21.03 8.80
CA LEU A 229 -7.44 -21.66 9.70
C LEU A 229 -7.74 -21.44 11.19
N GLY A 230 -8.85 -20.78 11.51
CA GLY A 230 -9.21 -20.33 12.84
C GLY A 230 -8.51 -19.02 13.26
N ALA A 231 -9.19 -18.26 14.12
CA ALA A 231 -8.83 -16.87 14.43
C ALA A 231 -7.38 -16.68 14.91
N ILE A 232 -6.89 -17.54 15.81
CA ILE A 232 -5.53 -17.46 16.37
C ILE A 232 -4.48 -17.67 15.26
N THR A 233 -4.69 -18.69 14.42
CA THR A 233 -3.76 -19.04 13.34
C THR A 233 -3.70 -17.93 12.32
N GLU A 234 -4.85 -17.42 11.86
CA GLU A 234 -4.92 -16.34 10.88
C GLU A 234 -4.25 -15.06 11.39
N PHE A 235 -4.44 -14.74 12.67
CA PHE A 235 -3.85 -13.56 13.30
C PHE A 235 -2.32 -13.60 13.27
N TRP A 236 -1.71 -14.68 13.79
CA TRP A 236 -0.26 -14.78 13.84
C TRP A 236 0.37 -15.00 12.47
N LEU A 237 -0.30 -15.73 11.60
CA LEU A 237 0.14 -15.93 10.22
C LEU A 237 0.14 -14.61 9.45
N SER A 238 -0.87 -13.77 9.62
CA SER A 238 -0.92 -12.43 9.03
C SER A 238 0.29 -11.58 9.43
N TRP A 239 0.63 -11.54 10.72
CA TRP A 239 1.82 -10.82 11.20
C TRP A 239 3.12 -11.43 10.67
N ALA A 240 3.23 -12.76 10.62
CA ALA A 240 4.41 -13.43 10.06
C ALA A 240 4.61 -13.08 8.57
N LEU A 241 3.53 -12.97 7.80
CA LEU A 241 3.57 -12.59 6.38
C LEU A 241 3.88 -11.12 6.18
N ILE A 242 3.39 -10.24 7.04
CA ILE A 242 3.77 -8.82 7.05
C ILE A 242 5.28 -8.69 7.30
N LEU A 243 5.82 -9.43 8.27
CA LEU A 243 7.27 -9.46 8.54
C LEU A 243 8.05 -10.00 7.34
N LEU A 244 7.58 -11.08 6.71
CA LEU A 244 8.18 -11.62 5.49
C LEU A 244 8.17 -10.59 4.36
N LEU A 245 7.05 -9.90 4.14
CA LEU A 245 6.91 -8.85 3.14
C LEU A 245 7.96 -7.75 3.36
N PHE A 246 8.07 -7.21 4.57
CA PHE A 246 9.04 -6.16 4.88
C PHE A 246 10.49 -6.64 4.75
N ALA A 247 10.78 -7.90 5.10
CA ALA A 247 12.10 -8.48 4.88
C ALA A 247 12.44 -8.56 3.39
N VAL A 248 11.51 -9.05 2.55
CA VAL A 248 11.67 -9.12 1.09
C VAL A 248 11.80 -7.71 0.50
N ASP A 249 10.94 -6.77 0.87
CA ASP A 249 11.02 -5.38 0.42
C ASP A 249 12.35 -4.71 0.83
N GLY A 250 12.86 -5.02 2.03
CA GLY A 250 14.17 -4.54 2.47
C GLY A 250 15.33 -5.05 1.60
N LEU A 251 15.23 -6.28 1.09
CA LEU A 251 16.19 -6.83 0.14
C LEU A 251 16.02 -6.22 -1.26
N LEU A 252 14.77 -6.03 -1.70
CA LEU A 252 14.43 -5.43 -3.00
C LEU A 252 14.76 -3.93 -3.06
N ALA A 253 14.82 -3.23 -1.93
CA ALA A 253 15.27 -1.84 -1.89
C ALA A 253 16.72 -1.64 -2.40
N LYS A 254 17.53 -2.72 -2.46
CA LYS A 254 18.93 -2.69 -2.91
C LYS A 254 19.21 -3.63 -4.09
N SER A 255 18.19 -4.32 -4.62
CA SER A 255 18.35 -5.39 -5.61
C SER A 255 17.07 -5.60 -6.42
N SER A 256 17.14 -6.26 -7.57
CA SER A 256 15.94 -6.78 -8.23
C SER A 256 15.58 -8.17 -7.72
N LEU A 257 14.32 -8.55 -7.88
CA LEU A 257 13.82 -9.89 -7.56
C LEU A 257 14.57 -10.97 -8.34
N SER A 258 14.79 -10.75 -9.64
CA SER A 258 15.51 -11.69 -10.50
C SER A 258 16.95 -11.88 -10.06
N LEU A 259 17.63 -10.81 -9.64
CA LEU A 259 19.00 -10.89 -9.13
C LEU A 259 19.07 -11.65 -7.80
N LEU A 260 18.13 -11.43 -6.88
CA LEU A 260 18.07 -12.20 -5.64
C LEU A 260 17.87 -13.69 -5.90
N ILE A 261 16.94 -14.04 -6.79
CA ILE A 261 16.65 -15.43 -7.12
C ILE A 261 17.81 -16.09 -7.89
N SER A 262 18.53 -15.34 -8.72
CA SER A 262 19.69 -15.86 -9.46
C SER A 262 20.85 -16.33 -8.56
N ARG A 263 20.93 -15.80 -7.33
CA ARG A 263 21.93 -16.20 -6.33
C ARG A 263 21.62 -17.56 -5.68
N VAL A 264 20.39 -18.04 -5.82
CA VAL A 264 19.96 -19.34 -5.27
C VAL A 264 20.33 -20.45 -6.24
N LYS A 265 20.97 -21.52 -5.73
CA LYS A 265 21.33 -22.71 -6.53
C LYS A 265 20.08 -23.32 -7.19
N SER A 266 20.28 -24.06 -8.30
CA SER A 266 19.18 -24.56 -9.14
C SER A 266 18.11 -25.34 -8.37
N VAL A 267 18.50 -26.37 -7.61
CA VAL A 267 17.55 -27.23 -6.86
C VAL A 267 16.71 -26.44 -5.84
N PRO A 268 17.29 -25.68 -4.89
CA PRO A 268 16.50 -24.89 -3.95
C PRO A 268 15.70 -23.77 -4.62
N ARG A 269 16.15 -23.24 -5.77
CA ARG A 269 15.39 -22.26 -6.56
C ARG A 269 14.09 -22.85 -7.11
N TRP A 270 14.13 -24.07 -7.67
CA TRP A 270 12.92 -24.75 -8.13
C TRP A 270 11.99 -25.12 -6.97
N ALA A 271 12.55 -25.59 -5.84
CA ALA A 271 11.78 -25.84 -4.63
C ALA A 271 11.06 -24.57 -4.14
N LEU A 272 11.74 -23.41 -4.18
CA LEU A 272 11.14 -22.12 -3.86
C LEU A 272 9.97 -21.78 -4.79
N TYR A 273 10.13 -21.96 -6.10
CA TYR A 273 9.03 -21.70 -7.05
C TYR A 273 7.81 -22.60 -6.78
N TYR A 274 8.02 -23.90 -6.57
CA TYR A 274 6.92 -24.81 -6.25
C TYR A 274 6.28 -24.48 -4.91
N ALA A 275 7.06 -24.12 -3.89
CA ALA A 275 6.53 -23.72 -2.59
C ALA A 275 5.68 -22.45 -2.67
N VAL A 276 6.14 -21.42 -3.39
CA VAL A 276 5.39 -20.17 -3.57
C VAL A 276 4.14 -20.41 -4.42
N ALA A 277 4.24 -21.20 -5.50
CA ALA A 277 3.10 -21.56 -6.33
C ALA A 277 2.05 -22.36 -5.53
N ALA A 278 2.48 -23.33 -4.73
CA ALA A 278 1.60 -24.08 -3.83
C ALA A 278 0.96 -23.14 -2.81
N ALA A 279 1.71 -22.22 -2.20
CA ALA A 279 1.15 -21.23 -1.28
C ALA A 279 0.05 -20.39 -1.94
N VAL A 280 0.24 -19.94 -3.18
CA VAL A 280 -0.79 -19.23 -3.95
C VAL A 280 -2.02 -20.12 -4.20
N ILE A 281 -1.82 -21.35 -4.65
CA ILE A 281 -2.92 -22.28 -4.98
C ILE A 281 -3.71 -22.71 -3.73
N PHE A 282 -3.05 -22.90 -2.58
CA PHE A 282 -3.73 -23.39 -1.38
C PHE A 282 -4.18 -22.27 -0.43
N SER A 283 -3.68 -21.03 -0.58
CA SER A 283 -4.15 -19.88 0.21
C SER A 283 -5.29 -19.12 -0.48
N GLY A 284 -5.59 -19.41 -1.75
CA GLY A 284 -6.68 -18.76 -2.46
C GLY A 284 -8.02 -19.03 -1.79
N LEU A 285 -8.72 -17.95 -1.41
CA LEU A 285 -10.14 -18.02 -1.07
C LEU A 285 -10.90 -18.16 -2.39
N TYR A 286 -11.31 -19.38 -2.75
CA TYR A 286 -12.03 -19.66 -3.99
C TYR A 286 -13.55 -19.55 -3.80
N GLY A 287 -14.28 -19.22 -4.87
CA GLY A 287 -15.74 -19.16 -4.85
C GLY A 287 -16.27 -17.89 -4.19
N THR A 288 -17.26 -18.02 -3.29
CA THR A 288 -17.94 -16.88 -2.63
C THR A 288 -17.04 -16.08 -1.68
N GLY A 289 -15.88 -16.62 -1.30
CA GLY A 289 -14.86 -15.93 -0.50
C GLY A 289 -13.78 -15.22 -1.32
N ALA A 290 -13.84 -15.25 -2.66
CA ALA A 290 -12.83 -14.62 -3.51
C ALA A 290 -12.87 -13.09 -3.38
N ALA A 291 -11.83 -12.51 -2.77
CA ALA A 291 -11.68 -11.07 -2.69
C ALA A 291 -11.33 -10.49 -4.07
N THR A 292 -12.21 -9.67 -4.63
CA THR A 292 -11.90 -8.90 -5.85
C THR A 292 -10.75 -7.93 -5.57
N PHE A 293 -10.01 -7.49 -6.60
CA PHE A 293 -9.02 -6.43 -6.42
C PHE A 293 -9.70 -5.17 -5.88
N ILE A 294 -9.10 -4.56 -4.86
CA ILE A 294 -9.60 -3.35 -4.19
C ILE A 294 -9.73 -2.21 -5.20
N TYR A 295 -8.85 -2.18 -6.20
CA TYR A 295 -8.89 -1.21 -7.30
C TYR A 295 -10.26 -1.11 -8.00
N PHE A 296 -11.05 -2.19 -8.05
CA PHE A 296 -12.36 -2.21 -8.73
C PHE A 296 -13.55 -1.96 -7.80
N GLN A 297 -13.32 -1.63 -6.52
CA GLN A 297 -14.38 -1.46 -5.53
C GLN A 297 -14.66 0.00 -5.12
N PHE A 298 -14.03 0.97 -5.79
CA PHE A 298 -14.24 2.40 -5.56
C PHE A 298 -15.10 3.04 -6.64
#